data_AF-A0AAN7GZW1-F1
#
_entry.id   AF-A0AAN7GZW1-F1
#
_cell.length_a   1.000
_cell.length_b   1.000
_cell.length_c   1.000
_cell.angle_alpha   90.00
_cell.angle_beta   90.00
_cell.angle_gamma   90.00
#
_symmetry.space_group_name_H-M   'P 1'
#
loop_
_entity.id
_entity.type
_entity.pdbx_description
1 polymer ?
#
loop_
_entity_poly.entity_id
_entity_poly.type
_entity_poly.pdbx_seq_one_letter_code
_entity_poly.pdbx_strand_id
1 'polypeptide(L)'
;MTGSSLRFLVPLSFLLLLSLGPLSSAAEDGSGPTLQGRRQKRQQFKEAPEFYNSPDCPTVDSDEILCSPAAVHVAMTLDTQYLRGSMAAILSILQHSACPENVAFHFVSSTSTSTSNSTLLRSTIVASFPYLKFKVYPFDDSSVARLISSSIRSALDCPLNYARIYLANIIPPCVRRVVYLDSDLVLVDDIAKLSATPLGGSTILAAPEYCNANFTAYFTPTFWSNPSLSSTFSGRKRCYFNTGVMVIDLAGWRTGDYTTKIEEWMELQKRMRIYELGSLPPFLLVFAGRIVSVDHRWNQHGLGGDNFWGLCRDLHPGPVSLLHWSGKGKPWVRLDANRPCPLDALWSPYDLLQTPFSLDS
;
A
#
# COMPACT_ATOMS: atom_id res chain seq x y z
N MET A 1 -38.98 20.64 26.93
CA MET A 1 -38.01 21.25 26.00
C MET A 1 -36.67 21.35 26.69
N THR A 2 -35.87 20.30 26.58
CA THR A 2 -34.54 20.17 27.20
C THR A 2 -33.73 19.24 26.29
N GLY A 3 -32.81 19.80 25.51
CA GLY A 3 -31.97 19.06 24.58
C GLY A 3 -30.68 18.63 25.26
N SER A 4 -30.55 17.33 25.50
CA SER A 4 -29.37 16.69 26.09
C SER A 4 -28.22 16.61 25.07
N SER A 5 -27.07 17.20 25.40
CA SER A 5 -25.80 16.93 24.73
C SER A 5 -25.22 15.60 25.21
N LEU A 6 -25.16 14.59 24.32
CA LEU A 6 -24.52 13.32 24.61
C LEU A 6 -23.02 13.43 24.30
N ARG A 7 -22.20 13.57 25.35
CA ARG A 7 -20.75 13.44 25.29
C ARG A 7 -20.41 11.95 25.22
N PHE A 8 -19.75 11.50 24.15
CA PHE A 8 -19.20 10.15 24.08
C PHE A 8 -17.89 10.07 24.86
N LEU A 9 -17.93 9.37 26.00
CA LEU A 9 -16.77 8.89 26.74
C LEU A 9 -16.15 7.71 25.99
N VAL A 10 -14.87 7.81 25.66
CA VAL A 10 -14.01 6.67 25.30
C VAL A 10 -13.42 6.13 26.60
N PRO A 11 -13.48 4.81 26.89
CA PRO A 11 -12.95 4.31 28.14
C PRO A 11 -11.42 4.29 28.11
N LEU A 12 -10.84 5.07 29.02
CA LEU A 12 -9.48 4.92 29.56
C LEU A 12 -9.47 3.70 30.51
N SER A 13 -8.60 2.72 30.26
CA SER A 13 -8.12 1.76 31.26
C SER A 13 -6.67 1.39 30.88
N PHE A 14 -5.66 2.14 31.31
CA PHE A 14 -4.87 2.04 32.54
C PHE A 14 -4.03 0.77 32.74
N LEU A 15 -2.73 1.05 32.90
CA LEU A 15 -1.62 0.24 33.41
C LEU A 15 -1.97 -0.80 34.48
N LEU A 16 -1.29 -1.95 34.44
CA LEU A 16 -0.90 -2.66 35.66
C LEU A 16 0.54 -3.20 35.57
N LEU A 17 1.21 -3.19 36.72
CA LEU A 17 2.64 -3.34 36.94
C LEU A 17 3.18 -4.75 36.68
N LEU A 18 4.47 -4.78 36.33
CA LEU A 18 5.40 -5.90 36.46
C LEU A 18 5.56 -6.33 37.93
N SER A 19 5.37 -7.62 38.21
CA SER A 19 6.01 -8.30 39.35
C SER A 19 6.61 -9.61 38.85
N LEU A 20 7.94 -9.68 38.91
CA LEU A 20 8.76 -10.86 38.62
C LEU A 20 8.66 -11.87 39.77
N GLY A 21 8.45 -13.14 39.41
CA GLY A 21 8.66 -14.32 40.25
C GLY A 21 8.77 -15.55 39.34
N PRO A 22 9.74 -16.47 39.55
CA PRO A 22 10.09 -17.46 38.55
C PRO A 22 9.14 -18.67 38.64
N LEU A 23 8.55 -19.07 37.52
CA LEU A 23 7.96 -20.41 37.41
C LEU A 23 8.58 -21.18 36.24
N SER A 24 8.98 -22.39 36.63
CA SER A 24 9.68 -23.44 35.91
C SER A 24 9.07 -23.77 34.55
N SER A 25 9.94 -24.02 33.57
CA SER A 25 9.56 -24.52 32.25
C SER A 25 8.94 -25.92 32.34
N ALA A 26 7.75 -26.07 31.76
CA ALA A 26 7.32 -27.32 31.18
C ALA A 26 7.03 -27.02 29.70
N ALA A 27 7.87 -27.58 28.83
CA ALA A 27 7.70 -27.52 27.39
C ALA A 27 6.55 -28.44 27.00
N GLU A 28 5.46 -27.88 26.48
CA GLU A 28 4.47 -28.62 25.72
C GLU A 28 4.69 -28.38 24.23
N ASP A 29 4.91 -29.49 23.54
CA ASP A 29 5.26 -29.62 22.13
C ASP A 29 4.04 -29.33 21.26
N GLY A 30 3.82 -28.05 20.97
CA GLY A 30 2.80 -27.57 20.03
C GLY A 30 3.29 -27.67 18.59
N SER A 31 3.27 -28.88 18.03
CA SER A 31 3.52 -29.15 16.61
C SER A 31 2.40 -28.56 15.74
N GLY A 32 2.49 -27.26 15.44
CA GLY A 32 1.73 -26.63 14.37
C GLY A 32 2.14 -27.19 13.02
N PRO A 33 1.22 -27.34 12.04
CA PRO A 33 1.55 -27.98 10.77
C PRO A 33 2.60 -27.16 10.02
N THR A 34 3.76 -27.78 9.85
CA THR A 34 4.83 -27.35 8.97
C THR A 34 4.25 -27.15 7.57
N LEU A 35 4.26 -25.90 7.08
CA LEU A 35 3.90 -25.54 5.71
C LEU A 35 4.98 -26.07 4.74
N GLN A 36 5.04 -27.38 4.58
CA GLN A 36 5.72 -28.02 3.46
C GLN A 36 4.82 -27.91 2.21
N GLY A 37 5.29 -27.11 1.25
CA GLY A 37 5.09 -27.35 -0.18
C GLY A 37 3.66 -27.59 -0.69
N ARG A 38 2.70 -26.69 -0.43
CA ARG A 38 1.57 -26.58 -1.37
C ARG A 38 2.11 -26.03 -2.67
N ARG A 39 2.18 -26.86 -3.73
CA ARG A 39 2.20 -26.38 -5.13
C ARG A 39 1.10 -25.33 -5.25
N GLN A 40 1.46 -24.04 -5.33
CA GLN A 40 0.48 -23.00 -5.64
C GLN A 40 -0.15 -23.42 -6.98
N LYS A 41 -1.44 -23.78 -6.96
CA LYS A 41 -2.19 -23.98 -8.20
C LYS A 41 -2.07 -22.66 -8.96
N ARG A 42 -1.64 -22.74 -10.24
CA ARG A 42 -1.59 -21.57 -11.11
C ARG A 42 -2.97 -20.93 -11.12
N GLN A 43 -3.05 -19.70 -10.62
CA GLN A 43 -4.25 -18.88 -10.76
C GLN A 43 -4.41 -18.54 -12.25
N GLN A 44 -5.59 -18.74 -12.78
CA GLN A 44 -5.97 -18.32 -14.13
C GLN A 44 -6.93 -17.15 -13.99
N PHE A 45 -6.75 -16.13 -14.80
CA PHE A 45 -7.52 -14.90 -14.76
C PHE A 45 -8.18 -14.70 -16.12
N LYS A 46 -9.41 -14.20 -16.11
CA LYS A 46 -10.14 -13.80 -17.31
C LYS A 46 -9.41 -12.63 -17.99
N GLU A 47 -9.60 -12.53 -19.30
CA GLU A 47 -9.26 -11.33 -20.04
C GLU A 47 -10.21 -10.20 -19.61
N ALA A 48 -9.64 -9.04 -19.32
CA ALA A 48 -10.38 -7.83 -19.05
C ALA A 48 -10.92 -7.22 -20.35
N PRO A 49 -12.07 -6.53 -20.32
CA PRO A 49 -12.53 -5.74 -21.45
C PRO A 49 -11.46 -4.73 -21.91
N GLU A 50 -11.46 -4.43 -23.20
CA GLU A 50 -10.72 -3.27 -23.70
C GLU A 50 -11.45 -1.98 -23.31
N PHE A 51 -10.69 -0.98 -22.87
CA PHE A 51 -11.21 0.33 -22.47
C PHE A 51 -10.57 1.40 -23.35
N TYR A 52 -11.37 2.37 -23.80
CA TYR A 52 -10.95 3.42 -24.72
C TYR A 52 -11.03 4.79 -24.08
N ASN A 53 -10.16 5.69 -24.54
CA ASN A 53 -10.19 7.09 -24.19
C ASN A 53 -11.50 7.78 -24.59
N SER A 54 -11.97 8.66 -23.71
CA SER A 54 -13.00 9.63 -24.07
C SER A 54 -12.50 10.61 -25.17
N PRO A 55 -13.40 11.23 -25.96
CA PRO A 55 -13.00 12.15 -27.04
C PRO A 55 -12.15 13.34 -26.59
N ASP A 56 -12.29 13.75 -25.32
CA ASP A 56 -11.58 14.91 -24.75
C ASP A 56 -10.21 14.54 -24.17
N CYS A 57 -9.78 13.29 -24.30
CA CYS A 57 -8.50 12.83 -23.77
C CYS A 57 -7.31 13.45 -24.53
N PRO A 58 -6.24 13.86 -23.83
CA PRO A 58 -5.02 14.29 -24.49
C PRO A 58 -4.47 13.20 -25.40
N THR A 59 -3.98 13.59 -26.58
CA THR A 59 -3.25 12.65 -27.44
C THR A 59 -1.91 12.32 -26.80
N VAL A 60 -1.66 11.05 -26.55
CA VAL A 60 -0.38 10.53 -26.05
C VAL A 60 0.13 9.50 -27.05
N ASP A 61 1.40 9.62 -27.44
CA ASP A 61 2.04 8.60 -28.26
C ASP A 61 2.13 7.29 -27.47
N SER A 62 1.46 6.25 -27.96
CA SER A 62 1.44 4.92 -27.35
C SER A 62 2.83 4.33 -27.21
N ASP A 63 3.75 4.60 -28.14
CA ASP A 63 5.09 4.01 -28.14
C ASP A 63 6.00 4.67 -27.09
N GLU A 64 5.70 5.91 -26.73
CA GLU A 64 6.46 6.69 -25.73
C GLU A 64 5.73 6.84 -24.39
N ILE A 65 4.56 6.23 -24.22
CA ILE A 65 3.69 6.43 -23.06
C ILE A 65 4.38 6.17 -21.72
N LEU A 66 5.32 5.22 -21.66
CA LEU A 66 6.08 4.89 -20.44
C LEU A 66 6.99 6.02 -19.95
N CYS A 67 7.24 7.04 -20.77
CA CYS A 67 8.00 8.26 -20.44
C CYS A 67 7.24 9.56 -20.72
N SER A 68 5.98 9.48 -21.18
CA SER A 68 5.24 10.68 -21.59
C SER A 68 4.78 11.51 -20.40
N PRO A 69 5.10 12.82 -20.34
CA PRO A 69 4.64 13.69 -19.26
C PRO A 69 3.12 13.93 -19.28
N ALA A 70 2.44 13.60 -20.39
CA ALA A 70 0.99 13.69 -20.52
C ALA A 70 0.26 12.43 -20.04
N ALA A 71 0.98 11.33 -19.78
CA ALA A 71 0.41 10.10 -19.25
C ALA A 71 0.21 10.16 -17.74
N VAL A 72 -0.75 9.38 -17.22
CA VAL A 72 -0.87 9.12 -15.79
C VAL A 72 -0.03 7.90 -15.46
N HIS A 73 1.09 8.12 -14.78
CA HIS A 73 1.96 7.02 -14.34
C HIS A 73 1.50 6.44 -13.01
N VAL A 74 1.21 5.15 -12.99
CA VAL A 74 0.81 4.39 -11.79
C VAL A 74 1.93 3.42 -11.42
N ALA A 75 2.39 3.43 -10.18
CA ALA A 75 3.40 2.51 -9.67
C ALA A 75 2.79 1.52 -8.67
N MET A 76 3.10 0.24 -8.82
CA MET A 76 2.57 -0.82 -7.96
C MET A 76 3.62 -1.91 -7.75
N THR A 77 3.53 -2.63 -6.63
CA THR A 77 4.30 -3.86 -6.44
C THR A 77 3.55 -5.06 -7.03
N LEU A 78 4.31 -6.05 -7.50
CA LEU A 78 3.77 -7.26 -8.12
C LEU A 78 4.44 -8.51 -7.52
N ASP A 79 3.63 -9.34 -6.87
CA ASP A 79 4.02 -10.63 -6.32
C ASP A 79 2.89 -11.66 -6.49
N THR A 80 3.22 -12.94 -6.32
CA THR A 80 2.27 -14.04 -6.54
C THR A 80 1.20 -14.14 -5.45
N GLN A 81 1.47 -13.67 -4.23
CA GLN A 81 0.52 -13.74 -3.12
C GLN A 81 -0.60 -12.71 -3.27
N TYR A 82 -0.27 -11.53 -3.77
CA TYR A 82 -1.21 -10.41 -3.95
C TYR A 82 -1.67 -10.21 -5.39
N LEU A 83 -1.24 -11.06 -6.33
CA LEU A 83 -1.57 -10.94 -7.75
C LEU A 83 -3.07 -10.73 -7.99
N ARG A 84 -3.94 -11.52 -7.36
CA ARG A 84 -5.41 -11.37 -7.48
C ARG A 84 -5.91 -9.98 -7.09
N GLY A 85 -5.32 -9.38 -6.05
CA GLY A 85 -5.59 -8.00 -5.68
C GLY A 85 -5.09 -7.01 -6.73
N SER A 86 -3.85 -7.19 -7.22
CA SER A 86 -3.29 -6.36 -8.28
C SER A 86 -4.14 -6.38 -9.55
N MET A 87 -4.69 -7.54 -9.95
CA MET A 87 -5.60 -7.63 -11.10
C MET A 87 -6.86 -6.77 -10.90
N ALA A 88 -7.49 -6.86 -9.73
CA ALA A 88 -8.67 -6.08 -9.40
C ALA A 88 -8.38 -4.57 -9.37
N ALA A 89 -7.23 -4.18 -8.81
CA ALA A 89 -6.79 -2.80 -8.80
C ALA A 89 -6.58 -2.26 -10.24
N ILE A 90 -5.85 -2.98 -11.09
CA ILE A 90 -5.62 -2.61 -12.51
C ILE A 90 -6.96 -2.46 -13.23
N LEU A 91 -7.84 -3.45 -13.12
CA LEU A 91 -9.16 -3.41 -13.76
C LEU A 91 -9.98 -2.21 -13.28
N SER A 92 -10.02 -1.95 -11.98
CA SER A 92 -10.75 -0.80 -11.44
C SER A 92 -10.19 0.54 -11.93
N ILE A 93 -8.87 0.67 -12.05
CA ILE A 93 -8.26 1.89 -12.59
C ILE A 93 -8.67 2.10 -14.04
N LEU A 94 -8.57 1.07 -14.88
CA LEU A 94 -8.96 1.17 -16.30
C LEU A 94 -10.46 1.47 -16.45
N GLN A 95 -11.31 0.79 -15.67
CA GLN A 95 -12.76 0.93 -15.76
C GLN A 95 -13.27 2.32 -15.34
N HIS A 96 -12.60 2.98 -14.38
CA HIS A 96 -13.04 4.27 -13.84
C HIS A 96 -12.26 5.48 -14.34
N SER A 97 -11.27 5.28 -15.22
CA SER A 97 -10.53 6.37 -15.86
C SER A 97 -11.28 6.89 -17.08
N ALA A 98 -11.34 8.21 -17.27
CA ALA A 98 -11.87 8.78 -18.51
C ALA A 98 -10.94 8.53 -19.71
N CYS A 99 -9.63 8.42 -19.43
CA CYS A 99 -8.56 8.20 -20.42
C CYS A 99 -7.71 6.96 -20.08
N PRO A 100 -8.28 5.75 -20.11
CA PRO A 100 -7.59 4.52 -19.69
C PRO A 100 -6.37 4.18 -20.56
N GLU A 101 -6.37 4.54 -21.85
CA GLU A 101 -5.23 4.30 -22.75
C GLU A 101 -4.06 5.23 -22.44
N ASN A 102 -4.29 6.31 -21.69
CA ASN A 102 -3.26 7.26 -21.24
C ASN A 102 -2.66 6.89 -19.86
N VAL A 103 -2.98 5.72 -19.32
CA VAL A 103 -2.43 5.25 -18.03
C VAL A 103 -1.26 4.30 -18.27
N ALA A 104 -0.09 4.63 -17.72
CA ALA A 104 1.13 3.84 -17.81
C ALA A 104 1.45 3.17 -16.47
N PHE A 105 1.55 1.84 -16.46
CA PHE A 105 1.82 1.06 -15.25
C PHE A 105 3.29 0.70 -15.08
N HIS A 106 3.83 0.98 -13.89
CA HIS A 106 5.18 0.68 -13.48
C HIS A 106 5.14 -0.35 -12.35
N PHE A 107 5.25 -1.62 -12.71
CA PHE A 107 5.26 -2.71 -11.74
C PHE A 107 6.66 -2.96 -11.20
N VAL A 108 6.76 -3.19 -9.89
CA VAL A 108 8.02 -3.53 -9.23
C VAL A 108 7.90 -4.94 -8.65
N SER A 109 8.84 -5.81 -9.01
CA SER A 109 8.85 -7.21 -8.54
C SER A 109 10.23 -7.60 -8.02
N SER A 110 10.27 -8.40 -6.95
CA SER A 110 11.51 -8.81 -6.29
C SER A 110 12.39 -9.67 -7.21
N THR A 111 13.71 -9.46 -7.18
CA THR A 111 14.69 -10.29 -7.88
C THR A 111 14.88 -11.67 -7.27
N SER A 112 14.60 -11.84 -5.97
CA SER A 112 14.62 -13.18 -5.33
C SER A 112 13.45 -14.05 -5.78
N THR A 113 12.46 -13.48 -6.46
CA THR A 113 11.44 -14.23 -7.17
C THR A 113 12.10 -15.06 -8.27
N SER A 114 11.89 -16.38 -8.30
CA SER A 114 12.48 -17.23 -9.32
C SER A 114 12.18 -16.70 -10.73
N THR A 115 13.10 -16.84 -11.69
CA THR A 115 12.89 -16.41 -13.08
C THR A 115 11.58 -16.93 -13.68
N SER A 116 11.21 -18.16 -13.32
CA SER A 116 9.92 -18.77 -13.66
C SER A 116 8.72 -18.00 -13.13
N ASN A 117 8.79 -17.48 -11.90
CA ASN A 117 7.72 -16.70 -11.27
C ASN A 117 7.63 -15.30 -11.86
N SER A 118 8.76 -14.61 -12.11
CA SER A 118 8.73 -13.27 -12.74
C SER A 118 8.20 -13.33 -14.17
N THR A 119 8.55 -14.37 -14.92
CA THR A 119 8.00 -14.63 -16.25
C THR A 119 6.51 -14.93 -16.17
N LEU A 120 6.08 -15.72 -15.18
CA LEU A 120 4.67 -16.04 -14.94
C LEU A 120 3.85 -14.79 -14.58
N LEU A 121 4.36 -13.92 -13.72
CA LEU A 121 3.69 -12.66 -13.37
C LEU A 121 3.47 -11.81 -14.62
N ARG A 122 4.52 -11.59 -15.41
CA ARG A 122 4.42 -10.84 -16.67
C ARG A 122 3.45 -11.49 -17.65
N SER A 123 3.53 -12.80 -17.88
CA SER A 123 2.64 -13.50 -18.82
C SER A 123 1.19 -13.45 -18.36
N THR A 124 0.94 -13.47 -17.05
CA THR A 124 -0.41 -13.37 -16.49
C THR A 124 -1.01 -11.98 -16.73
N ILE A 125 -0.22 -10.91 -16.51
CA ILE A 125 -0.66 -9.55 -16.84
C ILE A 125 -0.96 -9.41 -18.33
N VAL A 126 -0.08 -9.89 -19.22
CA VAL A 126 -0.31 -9.82 -20.68
C VAL A 126 -1.57 -10.58 -21.09
N ALA A 127 -1.79 -11.77 -20.52
CA ALA A 127 -2.95 -12.59 -20.87
C ALA A 127 -4.27 -11.97 -20.41
N SER A 128 -4.28 -11.30 -19.25
CA SER A 128 -5.51 -10.69 -18.73
C SER A 128 -5.73 -9.26 -19.20
N PHE A 129 -4.68 -8.53 -19.57
CA PHE A 129 -4.77 -7.15 -20.03
C PHE A 129 -3.92 -6.94 -21.30
N PRO A 130 -4.36 -7.44 -22.48
CA PRO A 130 -3.58 -7.39 -23.70
C PRO A 130 -3.18 -5.97 -24.15
N TYR A 131 -4.00 -4.98 -23.80
CA TYR A 131 -3.85 -3.58 -24.19
C TYR A 131 -3.13 -2.72 -23.13
N LEU A 132 -2.76 -3.30 -21.99
CA LEU A 132 -2.14 -2.57 -20.89
C LEU A 132 -0.77 -2.02 -21.29
N LYS A 133 -0.57 -0.72 -21.07
CA LYS A 133 0.75 -0.08 -21.23
C LYS A 133 1.51 -0.22 -19.93
N PHE A 134 2.47 -1.14 -19.86
CA PHE A 134 3.21 -1.39 -18.63
C PHE A 134 4.67 -1.80 -18.81
N LYS A 135 5.44 -1.61 -17.75
CA LYS A 135 6.78 -2.18 -17.58
C LYS A 135 6.95 -2.79 -16.20
N VAL A 136 7.62 -3.94 -16.14
CA VAL A 136 8.00 -4.60 -14.88
C VAL A 136 9.47 -4.32 -14.63
N TYR A 137 9.79 -3.77 -13.47
CA TYR A 137 11.13 -3.42 -13.04
C TYR A 137 11.59 -4.41 -11.95
N PRO A 138 12.83 -4.92 -12.04
CA PRO A 138 13.40 -5.74 -10.98
C PRO A 138 13.72 -4.88 -9.77
N PHE A 139 13.43 -5.41 -8.58
CA PHE A 139 13.81 -4.83 -7.30
C PHE A 139 14.75 -5.76 -6.56
N ASP A 140 15.98 -5.30 -6.33
CA ASP A 140 16.95 -6.00 -5.49
C ASP A 140 16.51 -5.95 -4.03
N ASP A 141 15.80 -6.99 -3.61
CA ASP A 141 15.28 -7.13 -2.26
C ASP A 141 16.37 -7.46 -1.24
N SER A 142 17.53 -7.95 -1.67
CA SER A 142 18.65 -8.26 -0.77
C SER A 142 19.23 -7.00 -0.11
N SER A 143 19.25 -5.90 -0.85
CA SER A 143 19.77 -4.62 -0.37
C SER A 143 18.93 -4.08 0.79
N VAL A 144 17.60 -4.04 0.64
CA VAL A 144 16.70 -3.58 1.71
C VAL A 144 16.54 -4.60 2.82
N ALA A 145 16.59 -5.91 2.53
CA ALA A 145 16.41 -6.96 3.55
C ALA A 145 17.41 -6.81 4.70
N ARG A 146 18.62 -6.32 4.42
CA ARG A 146 19.64 -6.03 5.44
C ARG A 146 19.26 -4.88 6.37
N LEU A 147 18.36 -3.99 5.96
CA LEU A 147 17.90 -2.84 6.73
C LEU A 147 16.62 -3.12 7.51
N ILE A 148 15.88 -4.17 7.14
CA ILE A 148 14.62 -4.54 7.80
C ILE A 148 14.89 -5.12 9.19
N SER A 149 14.17 -4.57 10.16
CA SER A 149 14.08 -5.12 11.52
C SER A 149 12.76 -5.84 11.68
N SER A 150 12.74 -6.92 12.45
CA SER A 150 11.50 -7.64 12.74
C SER A 150 10.42 -6.71 13.30
N SER A 151 9.24 -6.79 12.72
CA SER A 151 8.05 -6.01 13.07
C SER A 151 7.10 -6.83 13.95
N ILE A 152 6.04 -6.19 14.46
CA ILE A 152 4.98 -6.87 15.22
C ILE A 152 4.20 -7.90 14.38
N ARG A 153 4.37 -7.88 13.06
CA ARG A 153 3.79 -8.83 12.10
C ARG A 153 4.87 -9.21 11.09
N SER A 154 5.20 -10.51 10.99
CA SER A 154 6.19 -11.02 10.03
C SER A 154 5.89 -10.66 8.57
N ALA A 155 4.61 -10.58 8.20
CA ALA A 155 4.19 -10.15 6.86
C ALA A 155 4.63 -8.71 6.51
N LEU A 156 4.89 -7.86 7.51
CA LEU A 156 5.40 -6.51 7.30
C LEU A 156 6.91 -6.47 7.02
N ASP A 157 7.61 -7.56 7.29
CA ASP A 157 9.06 -7.68 7.08
C ASP A 157 9.39 -8.10 5.63
N CYS A 158 8.37 -8.36 4.79
CA CYS A 158 8.58 -8.66 3.38
C CYS A 158 9.28 -7.48 2.68
N PRO A 159 10.45 -7.68 2.05
CA PRO A 159 11.20 -6.62 1.37
C PRO A 159 10.38 -5.83 0.36
N LEU A 160 9.44 -6.47 -0.33
CA LEU A 160 8.60 -5.82 -1.32
C LEU A 160 7.73 -4.70 -0.74
N ASN A 161 7.38 -4.75 0.56
CA ASN A 161 6.67 -3.66 1.26
C ASN A 161 7.51 -2.37 1.36
N TYR A 162 8.81 -2.47 1.13
CA TYR A 162 9.76 -1.35 1.17
C TYR A 162 10.13 -0.86 -0.23
N ALA A 163 9.73 -1.56 -1.31
CA ALA A 163 10.05 -1.20 -2.69
C ALA A 163 9.61 0.24 -3.05
N ARG A 164 8.55 0.74 -2.42
CA ARG A 164 8.07 2.13 -2.55
C ARG A 164 9.11 3.21 -2.20
N ILE A 165 10.09 2.88 -1.35
CA ILE A 165 11.22 3.76 -0.98
C ILE A 165 12.18 3.96 -2.17
N TYR A 166 12.22 3.00 -3.08
CA TYR A 166 13.20 2.92 -4.16
C TYR A 166 12.62 3.25 -5.54
N LEU A 167 11.34 3.63 -5.64
CA LEU A 167 10.69 3.93 -6.92
C LEU A 167 11.47 4.95 -7.76
N ALA A 168 12.00 5.99 -7.11
CA ALA A 168 12.82 7.01 -7.76
C ALA A 168 14.12 6.45 -8.38
N ASN A 169 14.69 5.39 -7.79
CA ASN A 169 15.91 4.75 -8.27
C ASN A 169 15.62 3.69 -9.33
N ILE A 170 14.46 3.03 -9.24
CA ILE A 170 14.04 1.93 -10.10
C ILE A 170 13.42 2.43 -11.41
N ILE A 171 12.54 3.43 -11.32
CA ILE A 171 11.79 3.96 -12.46
C ILE A 171 12.66 4.98 -13.23
N PRO A 172 12.68 4.95 -14.58
CA PRO A 172 13.52 5.82 -15.39
C PRO A 172 13.34 7.33 -15.09
N PRO A 173 14.41 8.15 -15.20
CA PRO A 173 14.34 9.59 -14.92
C PRO A 173 13.35 10.40 -15.76
N CYS A 174 12.98 9.91 -16.95
CA CYS A 174 11.93 10.52 -17.78
C CYS A 174 10.58 10.59 -17.03
N VAL A 175 10.30 9.61 -16.15
CA VAL A 175 9.13 9.61 -15.30
C VAL A 175 9.41 10.50 -14.09
N ARG A 176 8.75 11.64 -14.07
CA ARG A 176 8.92 12.66 -13.03
C ARG A 176 7.94 12.51 -11.88
N ARG A 177 6.75 11.94 -12.12
CA ARG A 177 5.69 11.79 -11.13
C ARG A 177 5.02 10.44 -11.28
N VAL A 178 4.61 9.84 -10.17
CA VAL A 178 3.78 8.63 -10.15
C VAL A 178 2.69 8.73 -9.08
N VAL A 179 1.58 8.01 -9.28
CA VAL A 179 0.67 7.61 -8.21
C VAL A 179 1.06 6.21 -7.77
N TYR A 180 1.57 6.06 -6.54
CA TYR A 180 1.82 4.74 -5.94
C TYR A 180 0.55 4.18 -5.32
N LEU A 181 0.26 2.93 -5.62
CA LEU A 181 -0.93 2.19 -5.17
C LEU A 181 -0.53 0.80 -4.63
N ASP A 182 -1.01 0.46 -3.44
CA ASP A 182 -0.94 -0.90 -2.89
C ASP A 182 -1.83 -1.86 -3.72
N SER A 183 -1.61 -3.17 -3.58
CA SER A 183 -2.28 -4.21 -4.37
C SER A 183 -3.67 -4.59 -3.86
N ASP A 184 -4.11 -4.07 -2.72
CA ASP A 184 -5.34 -4.44 -2.03
C ASP A 184 -6.36 -3.29 -1.99
N LEU A 185 -6.53 -2.62 -3.14
CA LEU A 185 -7.46 -1.52 -3.31
C LEU A 185 -8.28 -1.63 -4.59
N VAL A 186 -9.36 -0.84 -4.64
CA VAL A 186 -10.20 -0.62 -5.82
C VAL A 186 -10.45 0.88 -5.94
N LEU A 187 -10.28 1.39 -7.16
CA LEU A 187 -10.61 2.76 -7.54
C LEU A 187 -12.07 2.82 -8.02
N VAL A 188 -12.78 3.90 -7.68
CA VAL A 188 -14.17 4.16 -8.14
C VAL A 188 -14.35 5.60 -8.64
N ASP A 189 -13.24 6.22 -9.05
CA ASP A 189 -13.18 7.58 -9.58
C ASP A 189 -11.96 7.68 -10.53
N ASP A 190 -11.81 8.78 -11.24
CA ASP A 190 -10.75 8.94 -12.24
C ASP A 190 -9.37 9.19 -11.61
N ILE A 191 -8.42 8.28 -11.86
CA ILE A 191 -7.04 8.35 -11.34
C ILE A 191 -6.30 9.63 -11.76
N ALA A 192 -6.67 10.22 -12.89
CA ALA A 192 -6.08 11.47 -13.37
C ALA A 192 -6.30 12.62 -12.38
N LYS A 193 -7.43 12.63 -11.66
CA LYS A 193 -7.73 13.64 -10.63
C LYS A 193 -6.76 13.55 -9.46
N LEU A 194 -6.42 12.33 -9.02
CA LEU A 194 -5.44 12.11 -7.97
C LEU A 194 -4.03 12.48 -8.47
N SER A 195 -3.66 12.03 -9.68
CA SER A 195 -2.36 12.34 -10.30
C SER A 195 -2.12 13.85 -10.49
N ALA A 196 -3.19 14.59 -10.79
CA ALA A 196 -3.17 16.04 -10.98
C ALA A 196 -3.09 16.84 -9.66
N THR A 197 -3.01 16.18 -8.49
CA THR A 197 -2.83 16.85 -7.20
C THR A 197 -1.68 17.85 -7.27
N PRO A 198 -1.92 19.15 -7.00
CA PRO A 198 -0.87 20.15 -7.01
C PRO A 198 0.13 19.90 -5.88
N LEU A 199 1.36 19.53 -6.23
CA LEU A 199 2.49 19.49 -5.31
C LEU A 199 3.08 20.91 -5.23
N GLY A 200 2.76 21.65 -4.17
CA GLY A 200 3.21 23.04 -3.99
C GLY A 200 4.63 23.16 -3.43
N GLY A 201 5.32 24.26 -3.75
CA GLY A 201 6.61 24.63 -3.15
C GLY A 201 7.70 23.59 -3.36
N SER A 202 8.34 23.15 -2.26
CA SER A 202 9.38 22.10 -2.24
C SER A 202 8.84 20.74 -1.80
N THR A 203 7.52 20.55 -1.77
CA THR A 203 6.89 19.31 -1.31
C THR A 203 6.82 18.30 -2.44
N ILE A 204 7.26 17.07 -2.18
CA ILE A 204 7.43 16.02 -3.19
C ILE A 204 6.46 14.86 -3.04
N LEU A 205 5.57 14.91 -2.04
CA LEU A 205 4.64 13.84 -1.72
C LEU A 205 3.26 14.42 -1.35
N ALA A 206 2.20 13.75 -1.79
CA ALA A 206 0.84 14.00 -1.33
C ALA A 206 0.12 12.70 -0.96
N ALA A 207 -0.67 12.74 0.11
CA ALA A 207 -1.47 11.62 0.59
C ALA A 207 -2.56 12.11 1.56
N PRO A 208 -3.61 11.31 1.82
CA PRO A 208 -4.61 11.65 2.85
C PRO A 208 -3.99 11.70 4.25
N GLU A 209 -4.13 12.85 4.92
CA GLU A 209 -3.58 13.07 6.26
C GLU A 209 -4.60 12.92 7.38
N TYR A 210 -4.23 12.21 8.44
CA TYR A 210 -5.00 11.98 9.66
C TYR A 210 -4.27 12.59 10.85
N CYS A 211 -4.59 13.83 11.17
CA CYS A 211 -3.87 14.62 12.17
C CYS A 211 -4.28 14.34 13.64
N ASN A 212 -5.31 13.52 13.85
CA ASN A 212 -5.74 13.09 15.18
C ASN A 212 -5.05 11.78 15.61
N ALA A 213 -4.12 11.25 14.80
CA ALA A 213 -3.40 10.03 15.09
C ALA A 213 -2.48 10.23 16.31
N ASN A 214 -2.52 9.27 17.24
CA ASN A 214 -1.61 9.28 18.38
C ASN A 214 -0.24 8.72 17.97
N PHE A 215 0.73 9.60 17.76
CA PHE A 215 2.08 9.22 17.33
C PHE A 215 2.84 8.35 18.34
N THR A 216 2.42 8.31 19.62
CA THR A 216 3.02 7.38 20.60
C THR A 216 2.72 5.91 20.29
N ALA A 217 1.71 5.62 19.46
CA ALA A 217 1.43 4.27 18.99
C ALA A 217 2.33 3.80 17.83
N TYR A 218 3.11 4.70 17.21
CA TYR A 218 3.93 4.40 16.03
C TYR A 218 5.42 4.28 16.34
N PHE A 219 5.86 4.82 17.48
CA PHE A 219 7.26 4.86 17.90
C PHE A 219 7.39 4.41 19.36
N THR A 220 8.47 3.72 19.68
CA THR A 220 8.71 3.14 21.01
C THR A 220 8.99 4.20 22.06
N PRO A 221 8.88 3.88 23.37
CA PRO A 221 9.31 4.78 24.43
C PRO A 221 10.76 5.25 24.29
N THR A 222 11.65 4.38 23.77
CA THR A 222 13.06 4.71 23.46
C THR A 222 13.21 5.86 22.47
N PHE A 223 12.32 5.95 21.47
CA PHE A 223 12.32 7.08 20.54
C PHE A 223 11.92 8.38 21.24
N TRP A 224 10.84 8.35 22.02
CA TRP A 224 10.30 9.55 22.68
C TRP A 224 11.15 10.05 23.84
N SER A 225 11.85 9.16 24.55
CA SER A 225 12.73 9.53 25.65
C SER A 225 14.06 10.14 25.19
N ASN A 226 14.40 10.03 23.90
CA ASN A 226 15.59 10.63 23.32
C ASN A 226 15.25 11.96 22.59
N PRO A 227 15.63 13.13 23.13
CA PRO A 227 15.35 14.42 22.51
C PRO A 227 15.97 14.59 21.12
N SER A 228 17.15 14.00 20.88
CA SER A 228 17.81 14.07 19.57
C SER A 228 17.03 13.34 18.47
N LEU A 229 16.20 12.36 18.83
CA LEU A 229 15.34 11.64 17.89
C LEU A 229 13.97 12.30 17.76
N SER A 230 13.29 12.49 18.90
CA SER A 230 11.92 13.04 18.92
C SER A 230 11.85 14.48 18.41
N SER A 231 12.94 15.23 18.49
CA SER A 231 13.03 16.59 17.92
C SER A 231 12.86 16.62 16.40
N THR A 232 12.98 15.49 15.69
CA THR A 232 12.66 15.41 14.24
C THR A 232 11.25 15.94 13.94
N PHE A 233 10.30 15.75 14.86
CA PHE A 233 8.93 16.24 14.72
C PHE A 233 8.69 17.66 15.26
N SER A 234 9.72 18.35 15.74
CA SER A 234 9.60 19.72 16.25
C SER A 234 9.13 20.67 15.15
N GLY A 235 8.14 21.51 15.45
CA GLY A 235 7.55 22.43 14.48
C GLY A 235 6.76 21.78 13.34
N ARG A 236 6.56 20.45 13.36
CA ARG A 236 5.75 19.74 12.37
C ARG A 236 4.38 19.41 12.95
N LYS A 237 3.33 19.55 12.13
CA LYS A 237 2.03 18.97 12.43
C LYS A 237 2.14 17.45 12.27
N ARG A 238 2.07 16.69 13.37
CA ARG A 238 2.22 15.22 13.36
C ARG A 238 0.97 14.56 12.80
N CYS A 239 0.83 14.57 11.48
CA CYS A 239 -0.25 13.89 10.79
C CYS A 239 0.23 12.55 10.26
N TYR A 240 -0.52 11.50 10.56
CA TYR A 240 -0.33 10.18 9.95
C TYR A 240 -0.81 10.25 8.51
N PHE A 241 -0.16 9.53 7.62
CA PHE A 241 -0.71 9.20 6.31
C PHE A 241 -0.43 7.73 6.03
N ASN A 242 -1.35 7.07 5.34
CA ASN A 242 -1.17 5.71 4.88
C ASN A 242 -0.25 5.71 3.64
N THR A 243 0.72 4.80 3.59
CA THR A 243 1.73 4.74 2.52
C THR A 243 1.35 3.84 1.34
N GLY A 244 0.09 3.39 1.29
CA GLY A 244 -0.44 2.58 0.18
C GLY A 244 -1.15 3.40 -0.91
N VAL A 245 -1.34 4.71 -0.70
CA VAL A 245 -1.83 5.63 -1.73
C VAL A 245 -1.06 6.94 -1.61
N MET A 246 -0.19 7.23 -2.58
CA MET A 246 0.66 8.42 -2.57
C MET A 246 0.86 8.99 -3.97
N VAL A 247 0.80 10.31 -4.12
CA VAL A 247 1.33 10.99 -5.30
C VAL A 247 2.77 11.38 -4.99
N ILE A 248 3.71 10.95 -5.83
CA ILE A 248 5.15 11.11 -5.57
C ILE A 248 5.78 11.84 -6.75
N ASP A 249 6.42 12.97 -6.49
CA ASP A 249 7.36 13.61 -7.40
C ASP A 249 8.70 12.86 -7.32
N LEU A 250 8.92 11.95 -8.26
CA LEU A 250 10.16 11.19 -8.38
C LEU A 250 11.35 12.08 -8.73
N ALA A 251 11.16 13.17 -9.47
CA ALA A 251 12.26 14.09 -9.77
C ALA A 251 12.73 14.80 -8.50
N GLY A 252 11.79 15.38 -7.75
CA GLY A 252 12.06 15.97 -6.44
C GLY A 252 12.62 14.95 -5.43
N TRP A 253 12.12 13.71 -5.47
CA TRP A 253 12.62 12.61 -4.64
C TRP A 253 14.11 12.33 -4.89
N ARG A 254 14.52 12.26 -6.16
CA ARG A 254 15.94 12.06 -6.57
C ARG A 254 16.79 13.26 -6.14
N THR A 255 16.36 14.48 -6.45
CA THR A 255 17.11 15.70 -6.10
C THR A 255 17.30 15.87 -4.59
N GLY A 256 16.30 15.50 -3.80
CA GLY A 256 16.35 15.59 -2.34
C GLY A 256 16.96 14.37 -1.64
N ASP A 257 17.40 13.35 -2.37
CA ASP A 257 17.96 12.10 -1.86
C ASP A 257 17.13 11.47 -0.73
N TYR A 258 15.82 11.37 -0.95
CA TYR A 258 14.89 10.91 0.08
C TYR A 258 14.97 9.41 0.36
N THR A 259 15.50 8.62 -0.58
CA THR A 259 15.78 7.20 -0.36
C THR A 259 16.83 7.04 0.74
N THR A 260 17.97 7.71 0.64
CA THR A 260 19.03 7.67 1.65
C THR A 260 18.55 8.14 3.01
N LYS A 261 17.80 9.25 3.06
CA LYS A 261 17.20 9.76 4.31
C LYS A 261 16.29 8.74 5.00
N ILE A 262 15.56 7.93 4.24
CA ILE A 262 14.72 6.87 4.80
C ILE A 262 15.59 5.71 5.29
N GLU A 263 16.59 5.30 4.51
CA GLU A 263 17.52 4.22 4.89
C GLU A 263 18.28 4.55 6.19
N GLU A 264 18.73 5.79 6.38
CA GLU A 264 19.37 6.24 7.63
C GLU A 264 18.51 5.96 8.87
N TRP A 265 17.19 6.19 8.78
CA TRP A 265 16.26 5.86 9.86
C TRP A 265 16.09 4.36 10.05
N MET A 266 16.12 3.58 8.96
CA MET A 266 16.06 2.11 9.02
C MET A 266 17.35 1.52 9.63
N GLU A 267 18.50 2.09 9.35
CA GLU A 267 19.76 1.72 10.00
C GLU A 267 19.75 2.04 11.49
N LEU A 268 19.26 3.21 11.87
CA LEU A 268 19.11 3.60 13.27
C LEU A 268 18.15 2.66 14.00
N GLN A 269 17.05 2.26 13.36
CA GLN A 269 16.11 1.28 13.89
C GLN A 269 16.79 -0.04 14.26
N LYS A 270 17.74 -0.53 13.45
CA LYS A 270 18.48 -1.77 13.78
C LYS A 270 19.30 -1.66 15.06
N ARG A 271 19.77 -0.46 15.40
CA ARG A 271 20.63 -0.21 16.56
C ARG A 271 19.82 0.07 17.83
N MET A 272 18.70 0.79 17.71
CA MET A 272 17.97 1.36 18.85
C MET A 272 16.54 0.87 19.04
N ARG A 273 15.95 0.20 18.04
CA ARG A 273 14.53 -0.22 18.00
C ARG A 273 13.55 0.89 18.41
N ILE A 274 13.41 1.87 17.52
CA ILE A 274 12.58 3.06 17.68
C ILE A 274 11.14 2.91 17.19
N TYR A 275 10.78 1.83 16.48
CA TYR A 275 9.40 1.50 16.06
C TYR A 275 9.19 0.00 15.81
N GLU A 276 7.94 -0.43 15.56
CA GLU A 276 7.58 -1.85 15.35
C GLU A 276 6.62 -2.11 14.16
N LEU A 277 6.32 -1.09 13.34
CA LEU A 277 5.24 -1.11 12.34
C LEU A 277 5.69 -1.25 10.86
N GLY A 278 6.79 -1.95 10.60
CA GLY A 278 7.28 -2.20 9.24
C GLY A 278 7.77 -0.94 8.52
N SER A 279 7.35 -0.75 7.26
CA SER A 279 7.84 0.31 6.37
C SER A 279 7.19 1.69 6.60
N LEU A 280 6.12 1.79 7.39
CA LEU A 280 5.42 3.06 7.62
C LEU A 280 6.23 4.07 8.47
N PRO A 281 6.80 3.72 9.64
CA PRO A 281 7.46 4.71 10.49
C PRO A 281 8.63 5.47 9.82
N PRO A 282 9.48 4.85 8.99
CA PRO A 282 10.50 5.59 8.22
C PRO A 282 9.91 6.69 7.33
N PHE A 283 8.77 6.45 6.67
CA PHE A 283 8.07 7.49 5.92
C PHE A 283 7.60 8.62 6.83
N LEU A 284 7.02 8.29 7.99
CA LEU A 284 6.54 9.31 8.93
C LEU A 284 7.70 10.19 9.44
N LEU A 285 8.85 9.60 9.75
CA LEU A 285 10.05 10.33 10.22
C LEU A 285 10.53 11.38 9.21
N VAL A 286 10.44 11.06 7.93
CA VAL A 286 10.87 11.95 6.84
C VAL A 286 9.78 12.95 6.45
N PHE A 287 8.53 12.50 6.35
CA PHE A 287 7.47 13.24 5.66
C PHE A 287 6.31 13.74 6.53
N ALA A 288 6.07 13.22 7.74
CA ALA A 288 4.91 13.64 8.52
C ALA A 288 4.93 15.17 8.77
N GLY A 289 3.84 15.84 8.38
CA GLY A 289 3.71 17.31 8.43
C GLY A 289 4.47 18.08 7.35
N ARG A 290 4.96 17.39 6.30
CA ARG A 290 5.70 17.96 5.16
C ARG A 290 5.17 17.48 3.80
N ILE A 291 3.92 17.02 3.75
CA ILE A 291 3.26 16.55 2.53
C ILE A 291 2.11 17.48 2.15
N VAL A 292 1.65 17.38 0.90
CA VAL A 292 0.38 17.98 0.50
C VAL A 292 -0.75 17.05 0.95
N SER A 293 -1.70 17.59 1.71
CA SER A 293 -2.89 16.87 2.10
C SER A 293 -3.82 16.70 0.90
N VAL A 294 -4.30 15.49 0.66
CA VAL A 294 -5.39 15.24 -0.30
C VAL A 294 -6.64 14.76 0.43
N ASP A 295 -7.79 14.94 -0.21
CA ASP A 295 -9.09 14.56 0.35
C ASP A 295 -9.11 13.07 0.76
N HIS A 296 -9.73 12.79 1.92
CA HIS A 296 -9.81 11.43 2.49
C HIS A 296 -10.55 10.44 1.59
N ARG A 297 -11.35 10.90 0.64
CA ARG A 297 -12.01 10.06 -0.38
C ARG A 297 -11.04 9.19 -1.18
N TRP A 298 -9.77 9.61 -1.29
CA TRP A 298 -8.72 8.89 -2.00
C TRP A 298 -8.09 7.75 -1.19
N ASN A 299 -8.50 7.52 0.06
CA ASN A 299 -8.03 6.36 0.80
C ASN A 299 -8.98 5.97 1.94
N GLN A 300 -10.08 5.28 1.59
CA GLN A 300 -10.94 4.60 2.55
C GLN A 300 -10.22 3.36 3.10
N HIS A 301 -9.20 3.59 3.93
CA HIS A 301 -8.31 2.57 4.47
C HIS A 301 -8.90 1.86 5.68
N GLY A 302 -8.36 0.68 5.98
CA GLY A 302 -8.74 -0.15 7.12
C GLY A 302 -9.82 -1.19 6.83
N LEU A 303 -10.22 -1.35 5.57
CA LEU A 303 -11.26 -2.31 5.17
C LEU A 303 -10.80 -3.78 5.30
N GLY A 304 -9.50 -4.00 5.50
CA GLY A 304 -8.94 -5.29 5.90
C GLY A 304 -9.29 -5.72 7.33
N GLY A 305 -10.13 -4.94 8.02
CA GLY A 305 -10.62 -5.20 9.37
C GLY A 305 -9.65 -4.73 10.45
N ASP A 306 -10.11 -4.75 11.70
CA ASP A 306 -9.25 -4.43 12.82
C ASP A 306 -8.16 -5.50 13.01
N ASN A 307 -6.98 -5.10 13.49
CA ASN A 307 -5.82 -5.99 13.57
C ASN A 307 -5.91 -7.05 14.70
N PHE A 308 -6.89 -6.94 15.60
CA PHE A 308 -7.02 -7.75 16.82
C PHE A 308 -8.10 -8.82 16.68
N TRP A 309 -9.33 -8.40 16.38
CA TRP A 309 -10.52 -9.23 16.26
C TRP A 309 -10.90 -9.52 14.81
N GLY A 310 -10.33 -8.78 13.85
CA GLY A 310 -10.64 -8.96 12.43
C GLY A 310 -12.05 -8.52 12.06
N LEU A 311 -12.68 -7.64 12.86
CA LEU A 311 -14.03 -7.14 12.61
C LEU A 311 -14.06 -6.30 11.35
N CYS A 312 -15.16 -6.41 10.61
CA CYS A 312 -15.45 -5.54 9.48
C CYS A 312 -15.51 -4.09 9.95
N ARG A 313 -15.01 -3.18 9.11
CA ARG A 313 -15.06 -1.73 9.35
C ARG A 313 -15.94 -1.07 8.31
N ASP A 314 -16.68 -0.06 8.74
CA ASP A 314 -17.42 0.82 7.84
C ASP A 314 -16.49 1.81 7.15
N LEU A 315 -17.02 2.49 6.13
CA LEU A 315 -16.35 3.59 5.46
C LEU A 315 -16.19 4.78 6.41
N HIS A 316 -15.13 5.57 6.21
CA HIS A 316 -15.03 6.88 6.85
C HIS A 316 -16.11 7.81 6.27
N PRO A 317 -16.62 8.77 7.05
CA PRO A 317 -17.61 9.73 6.55
C PRO A 317 -17.10 10.52 5.34
N GLY A 318 -17.99 10.80 4.39
CA GLY A 318 -17.70 11.63 3.22
C GLY A 318 -17.74 10.86 1.89
N PRO A 319 -17.34 11.51 0.79
CA PRO A 319 -17.31 10.86 -0.52
C PRO A 319 -16.23 9.78 -0.60
N VAL A 320 -16.37 8.89 -1.60
CA VAL A 320 -15.45 7.79 -1.84
C VAL A 320 -14.95 7.84 -3.27
N SER A 321 -13.64 7.71 -3.45
CA SER A 321 -12.97 7.56 -4.74
C SER A 321 -12.05 6.34 -4.77
N LEU A 322 -11.61 5.85 -3.60
CA LEU A 322 -10.75 4.68 -3.48
C LEU A 322 -11.06 3.92 -2.18
N LEU A 323 -11.28 2.61 -2.32
CA LEU A 323 -11.51 1.64 -1.24
C LEU A 323 -10.23 0.84 -1.00
N HIS A 324 -9.74 0.75 0.24
CA HIS A 324 -8.45 0.14 0.53
C HIS A 324 -8.53 -0.87 1.69
N TRP A 325 -8.31 -2.14 1.37
CA TRP A 325 -8.27 -3.28 2.29
C TRP A 325 -6.94 -3.41 3.05
N SER A 326 -6.38 -2.25 3.42
CA SER A 326 -5.20 -2.18 4.29
C SER A 326 -5.51 -2.91 5.60
N GLY A 327 -4.62 -3.80 6.04
CA GLY A 327 -4.85 -4.64 7.21
C GLY A 327 -4.55 -6.10 6.94
N LYS A 328 -5.10 -7.00 7.77
CA LYS A 328 -4.89 -8.45 7.67
C LYS A 328 -5.87 -9.11 6.70
N GLY A 329 -7.15 -8.76 6.78
CA GLY A 329 -8.20 -9.30 5.93
C GLY A 329 -8.03 -8.82 4.50
N LYS A 330 -8.16 -9.76 3.55
CA LYS A 330 -8.19 -9.45 2.11
C LYS A 330 -9.54 -9.90 1.55
N PRO A 331 -10.16 -9.12 0.66
CA PRO A 331 -11.52 -9.40 0.21
C PRO A 331 -11.59 -10.76 -0.48
N TRP A 332 -10.64 -11.09 -1.35
CA TRP A 332 -10.57 -12.39 -2.01
C TRP A 332 -10.44 -13.57 -1.04
N VAL A 333 -9.66 -13.42 0.05
CA VAL A 333 -9.53 -14.47 1.06
C VAL A 333 -10.84 -14.68 1.82
N ARG A 334 -11.54 -13.59 2.17
CA ARG A 334 -12.82 -13.64 2.88
C ARG A 334 -13.95 -14.19 2.00
N LEU A 335 -13.96 -13.83 0.72
CA LEU A 335 -14.89 -14.37 -0.28
C LEU A 335 -14.68 -15.88 -0.48
N ASP A 336 -13.44 -16.33 -0.71
CA ASP A 336 -13.12 -17.76 -0.87
C ASP A 336 -13.49 -18.58 0.39
N ALA A 337 -13.36 -17.97 1.58
CA ALA A 337 -13.74 -18.59 2.84
C ALA A 337 -15.24 -18.54 3.15
N ASN A 338 -16.05 -17.95 2.26
CA ASN A 338 -17.48 -17.69 2.44
C ASN A 338 -17.80 -16.93 3.75
N ARG A 339 -16.93 -15.97 4.10
CA ARG A 339 -17.08 -15.07 5.27
C ARG A 339 -16.80 -13.62 4.85
N PRO A 340 -17.53 -13.07 3.85
CA PRO A 340 -17.30 -11.72 3.38
C PRO A 340 -17.68 -10.70 4.46
N CYS A 341 -16.92 -9.61 4.54
CA CYS A 341 -17.44 -8.37 5.09
C CYS A 341 -18.38 -7.72 4.08
N PRO A 342 -19.36 -6.89 4.52
CA PRO A 342 -20.32 -6.25 3.61
C PRO A 342 -19.65 -5.52 2.44
N LEU A 343 -18.55 -4.81 2.70
CA LEU A 343 -17.83 -4.04 1.67
C LEU A 343 -17.04 -4.92 0.70
N ASP A 344 -16.77 -6.20 1.00
CA ASP A 344 -16.06 -7.11 0.07
C ASP A 344 -16.87 -7.34 -1.22
N ALA A 345 -18.19 -7.18 -1.16
CA ALA A 345 -19.06 -7.22 -2.33
C ALA A 345 -18.80 -6.05 -3.31
N LEU A 346 -18.17 -4.95 -2.86
CA LEU A 346 -17.73 -3.87 -3.74
C LEU A 346 -16.42 -4.21 -4.47
N TRP A 347 -15.64 -5.17 -3.95
CA TRP A 347 -14.42 -5.64 -4.59
C TRP A 347 -14.70 -6.75 -5.62
N SER A 348 -15.70 -7.61 -5.36
CA SER A 348 -15.98 -8.79 -6.20
C SER A 348 -16.21 -8.51 -7.70
N PRO A 349 -16.79 -7.38 -8.15
CA PRO A 349 -16.95 -7.12 -9.58
C PRO A 349 -15.62 -7.02 -10.34
N TYR A 350 -14.51 -6.73 -9.65
CA TYR A 350 -13.18 -6.60 -10.24
C TYR A 350 -12.36 -7.88 -10.16
N ASP A 351 -12.93 -8.96 -9.62
CA ASP A 351 -12.23 -10.23 -9.46
C ASP A 351 -12.18 -11.01 -10.77
N LEU A 352 -11.04 -10.94 -11.44
CA LEU A 352 -10.81 -11.66 -12.69
C LEU A 352 -10.48 -13.14 -12.50
N LEU A 353 -10.38 -13.66 -11.28
CA LEU A 353 -10.01 -15.06 -11.06
C LEU A 353 -11.05 -16.01 -11.70
N GLN A 354 -10.58 -16.89 -12.58
CA GLN A 354 -11.40 -17.98 -13.12
C GLN A 354 -11.58 -19.05 -12.03
N THR A 355 -12.82 -19.23 -11.59
CA THR A 355 -13.16 -20.34 -10.70
C THR A 355 -13.43 -21.60 -11.54
N PRO A 356 -13.06 -22.79 -11.06
CA PRO A 356 -13.29 -24.05 -11.79
C PRO A 356 -14.78 -24.36 -12.10
N PHE A 357 -15.70 -23.56 -11.57
CA PHE A 357 -17.14 -23.73 -11.70
C PHE A 357 -17.84 -22.51 -12.33
N SER A 358 -17.13 -21.61 -13.02
CA SER A 358 -17.82 -20.56 -13.77
C SER A 358 -18.58 -21.19 -14.93
N LEU A 359 -19.89 -21.31 -14.79
CA LEU A 359 -20.77 -21.53 -15.93
C LEU A 359 -20.66 -20.28 -16.82
N ASP A 360 -20.14 -20.47 -18.02
CA ASP A 360 -20.16 -19.44 -19.05
C ASP A 360 -21.63 -18.97 -19.19
N SER A 361 -21.85 -17.68 -18.93
CA SER A 361 -23.14 -17.01 -19.11
C SER A 361 -23.01 -15.94 -20.18
#